data_AF-A0A1H7PZ52-F1
#
_entry.id   AF-A0A1H7PZ52-F1
#
_cell.length_a   1.000
_cell.length_b   1.000
_cell.length_c   1.000
_cell.angle_alpha   90.00
_cell.angle_beta   90.00
_cell.angle_gamma   90.00
#
_symmetry.space_group_name_H-M   'P 1'
#
loop_
_entity.id
_entity.type
_entity.pdbx_description
1 polymer ?
#
loop_
_entity_poly.entity_id
_entity_poly.type
_entity_poly.pdbx_seq_one_letter_code
_entity_poly.pdbx_strand_id
1 'polypeptide(L)' 'MNDKDFEVLMELAARKLEEAKAMSKKEAIQSLNSAGILTKKGKFTKPYAELEKLVIAK' A
#
# COMPACT_ATOMS: atom_id res chain seq x y z
N MET A 1 -4.02 -18.92 10.38
CA MET A 1 -3.26 -17.84 11.01
C MET A 1 -3.35 -18.06 12.50
N ASN A 2 -2.22 -18.31 13.14
CA ASN A 2 -2.09 -18.32 14.59
C ASN A 2 -1.50 -16.98 15.07
N ASP A 3 -1.41 -16.78 16.38
CA ASP A 3 -0.93 -15.51 16.95
C ASP A 3 0.50 -15.16 16.52
N LYS A 4 1.36 -16.18 16.37
CA LYS A 4 2.73 -16.01 15.88
C LYS A 4 2.78 -15.54 14.42
N ASP A 5 1.90 -16.06 13.57
CA ASP A 5 1.78 -15.59 12.18
C ASP A 5 1.35 -14.11 12.15
N PHE A 6 0.46 -13.71 13.06
CA PHE A 6 0.01 -12.32 13.17
C PHE A 6 1.15 -11.40 13.62
N GLU A 7 1.93 -11.80 14.62
CA GLU A 7 3.11 -11.04 15.08
C GLU A 7 4.12 -10.82 13.95
N VAL A 8 4.42 -11.87 13.18
CA VAL A 8 5.33 -11.77 12.02
C VAL A 8 4.80 -10.80 10.97
N LEU A 9 3.49 -10.82 10.70
CA LEU A 9 2.86 -9.87 9.77
C LEU A 9 2.93 -8.43 10.28
N MET A 10 2.75 -8.22 11.58
CA MET A 10 2.87 -6.91 12.21
C MET A 10 4.30 -6.36 12.14
N GLU A 11 5.31 -7.20 12.42
CA GLU A 11 6.71 -6.82 12.31
C GLU A 11 7.08 -6.47 10.87
N LEU A 12 6.63 -7.29 9.91
CA LEU A 12 6.86 -7.04 8.49
C LEU A 12 6.20 -5.73 8.05
N ALA A 13 4.96 -5.47 8.49
CA ALA A 13 4.25 -4.23 8.19
C ALA A 13 4.99 -3.01 8.75
N ALA A 14 5.47 -3.07 10.00
CA ALA A 14 6.24 -1.99 10.61
C ALA A 14 7.51 -1.67 9.82
N ARG A 15 8.26 -2.70 9.41
CA ARG A 15 9.45 -2.53 8.58
C ARG A 15 9.13 -1.90 7.22
N LYS A 16 8.05 -2.33 6.56
CA LYS A 16 7.63 -1.77 5.28
C LYS A 16 7.16 -0.32 5.39
N LEU A 17 6.57 0.08 6.51
CA LEU A 17 6.24 1.48 6.77
C LEU A 17 7.47 2.36 6.89
N GLU A 18 8.54 1.89 7.55
CA GLU A 18 9.79 2.64 7.62
C GLU A 18 10.46 2.77 6.23
N GLU A 19 10.49 1.69 5.45
CA GLU A 19 10.97 1.74 4.05
C GLU A 19 10.17 2.74 3.21
N ALA A 20 8.85 2.81 3.40
CA ALA A 20 7.97 3.72 2.66
C ALA A 20 8.26 5.20 2.95
N LYS A 21 8.79 5.56 4.13
CA LYS A 21 9.15 6.96 4.46
C LYS A 21 10.28 7.50 3.59
N ALA A 22 11.20 6.63 3.17
CA ALA A 22 12.32 7.01 2.29
C ALA A 22 11.95 6.92 0.80
N MET A 23 10.77 6.38 0.47
CA MET A 23 10.35 6.12 -0.89
C MET A 23 9.90 7.40 -1.59
N SER A 24 10.37 7.62 -2.81
CA SER A 24 9.90 8.74 -3.63
C SER A 24 8.45 8.52 -4.09
N LYS A 25 7.75 9.60 -4.41
CA LYS A 25 6.38 9.54 -4.97
C LYS A 25 6.28 8.62 -6.19
N LYS A 26 7.32 8.59 -7.03
CA LYS A 26 7.36 7.75 -8.23
C LYS A 26 7.44 6.26 -7.87
N GLU A 27 8.31 5.91 -6.95
CA GLU A 27 8.47 4.52 -6.48
C GLU A 27 7.22 4.03 -5.75
N ALA A 28 6.57 4.90 -4.97
CA ALA A 28 5.29 4.58 -4.32
C ALA A 28 4.20 4.26 -5.35
N ILE A 29 4.05 5.09 -6.39
CA ILE A 29 3.07 4.84 -7.46
C ILE A 29 3.40 3.54 -8.22
N GLN A 30 4.67 3.27 -8.49
CA GLN A 30 5.09 2.02 -9.15
C GLN A 30 4.79 0.80 -8.27
N SER A 31 5.11 0.85 -6.97
CA SER A 31 4.82 -0.22 -6.02
C SER A 31 3.31 -0.52 -5.96
N LEU A 32 2.48 0.52 -5.84
CA LEU A 32 1.02 0.38 -5.85
C LEU A 32 0.48 -0.14 -7.19
N ASN A 33 1.12 0.20 -8.30
CA ASN A 33 0.78 -0.34 -9.61
C ASN A 33 1.13 -1.83 -9.72
N SER A 34 2.33 -2.23 -9.29
CA SER A 34 2.78 -3.62 -9.26
C SER A 34 1.91 -4.50 -8.36
N ALA A 35 1.40 -3.93 -7.26
CA ALA A 35 0.46 -4.59 -6.36
C ALA A 35 -0.97 -4.69 -6.92
N GLY A 36 -1.25 -4.11 -8.09
CA GLY A 36 -2.59 -4.10 -8.70
C GLY A 36 -3.60 -3.16 -8.02
N ILE A 37 -3.13 -2.28 -7.14
CA ILE A 37 -3.95 -1.29 -6.43
C ILE A 37 -4.24 -0.11 -7.34
N LEU A 38 -3.23 0.37 -8.07
CA LEU A 38 -3.37 1.42 -9.07
C LEU A 38 -3.24 0.86 -10.49
N THR A 39 -4.00 1.44 -11.40
CA THR A 39 -3.80 1.32 -12.85
C THR A 39 -2.51 2.03 -13.28
N LYS A 40 -2.02 1.72 -14.49
CA LYS A 40 -0.83 2.39 -15.06
C LYS A 40 -1.00 3.92 -15.20
N LYS A 41 -2.24 4.40 -15.10
CA LYS A 41 -2.62 5.82 -15.16
C LYS A 41 -2.73 6.46 -13.76
N GLY A 42 -2.37 5.75 -12.70
CA GLY A 42 -2.39 6.24 -11.32
C GLY A 42 -3.77 6.27 -10.66
N LYS A 43 -4.81 5.72 -11.30
CA LYS A 43 -6.16 5.59 -10.72
C LYS A 43 -6.32 4.28 -9.97
N PHE A 44 -7.09 4.25 -8.89
CA PHE A 44 -7.41 3.01 -8.18
C PHE A 44 -8.11 2.00 -9.10
N THR A 45 -7.78 0.72 -8.96
CA THR A 45 -8.51 -0.35 -9.65
C THR A 45 -9.86 -0.59 -8.97
N LYS A 46 -10.80 -1.20 -9.69
CA LYS A 46 -12.20 -1.37 -9.24
C LYS A 46 -12.34 -1.93 -7.81
N PRO A 47 -11.58 -2.95 -7.38
CA PRO A 47 -11.68 -3.48 -6.01
C PRO A 47 -11.26 -2.48 -4.93
N TYR A 48 -10.45 -1.48 -5.28
CA TYR A 48 -9.90 -0.49 -4.35
C TYR A 48 -10.46 0.92 -4.61
N ALA A 49 -11.51 1.07 -5.41
CA ALA A 49 -12.08 2.36 -5.76
C ALA A 49 -12.53 3.16 -4.52
N GLU A 50 -13.01 2.47 -3.48
CA GLU A 50 -13.41 3.13 -2.23
C GLU A 50 -12.22 3.71 -1.44
N LEU A 51 -11.00 3.19 -1.65
CA LEU A 51 -9.81 3.76 -1.03
C LEU A 51 -9.55 5.18 -1.55
N GLU A 52 -9.91 5.50 -2.79
CA GLU A 52 -9.77 6.85 -3.35
C GLU A 52 -10.45 7.89 -2.46
N LYS A 53 -11.63 7.57 -1.92
CA LYS A 53 -12.39 8.46 -1.02
C LYS A 53 -11.69 8.63 0.33
N LEU A 54 -11.01 7.60 0.82
CA LEU A 54 -10.32 7.60 2.11
C LEU A 54 -8.96 8.30 2.05
N VAL A 55 -8.28 8.25 0.90
CA VAL A 55 -6.93 8.84 0.74
C VAL A 55 -7.00 10.31 0.31
N ILE A 56 -8.05 10.74 -0.41
CA ILE A 56 -8.23 12.12 -0.88
C ILE A 56 -8.87 13.01 0.20
N ALA A 57 -9.55 12.44 1.20
CA ALA A 57 -10.14 13.19 2.31
C ALA A 57 -9.06 13.58 3.36
N LYS A 58 -8.15 14.49 3.00
CA LYS A 58 -7.31 15.27 3.92
C LYS A 58 -6.97 16.62 3.32
#